data_AF-A0A919Z8M1-F1
#
_entry.id   AF-A0A919Z8M1-F1
#
_cell.length_a   1.000
_cell.length_b   1.000
_cell.length_c   1.000
_cell.angle_alpha   90.00
_cell.angle_beta   90.00
_cell.angle_gamma   90.00
#
_symmetry.space_group_name_H-M   'P 1'
#
loop_
_entity.id
_entity.type
_entity.pdbx_description
1 polymer ?
#
loop_
_entity_poly.entity_id
_entity_poly.type
_entity_poly.pdbx_seq_one_letter_code
_entity_poly.pdbx_strand_id
1 'polypeptide(L)'
;MKFNIQVEVDWIDEGGGLDEEVKAQVIQGVVEKLSAGCLRDLTDKSMKQVQEKLDDLVVNLFDGFMNKGITLTDRWGDVKRKNVKVEDLMKEKLEQALTEKVDSSGNSSSYGDHTRLNYMVNNRVKKAVETMTKEVIGQVDKKIASTINEEVKQRLSESLLSKINVDQVIGDVIKNLSNGGK
;
A
#
# COMPACT_ATOMS: atom_id res chain seq x y z
N MET A 1 43.61 -0.48 6.12
CA MET A 1 44.22 -1.67 6.77
C MET A 1 44.65 -2.63 5.68
N LYS A 2 45.87 -3.20 5.74
CA LYS A 2 46.33 -4.26 4.83
C LYS A 2 46.19 -5.59 5.56
N PHE A 3 45.39 -6.52 5.02
CA PHE A 3 45.28 -7.89 5.52
C PHE A 3 46.06 -8.81 4.58
N ASN A 4 47.03 -9.56 5.13
CA ASN A 4 47.74 -10.61 4.40
C ASN A 4 47.06 -11.94 4.70
N ILE A 5 46.46 -12.56 3.69
CA ILE A 5 45.87 -13.91 3.78
C ILE A 5 46.90 -14.89 3.23
N GLN A 6 47.43 -15.78 4.08
CA GLN A 6 48.26 -16.91 3.67
C GLN A 6 47.36 -18.14 3.54
N VAL A 7 47.33 -18.73 2.35
CA VAL A 7 46.59 -19.97 2.06
C VAL A 7 47.61 -21.08 1.85
N GLU A 8 47.71 -22.02 2.79
CA GLU A 8 48.52 -23.22 2.64
C GLU A 8 47.71 -24.27 1.86
N VAL A 9 48.23 -24.69 0.71
CA VAL A 9 47.57 -25.62 -0.21
C VAL A 9 48.38 -26.92 -0.21
N ASP A 10 47.93 -27.90 0.59
CA ASP A 10 48.65 -29.14 0.90
C ASP A 10 48.35 -30.25 -0.12
N TRP A 11 48.68 -30.01 -1.39
CA TRP A 11 48.50 -31.02 -2.46
C TRP A 11 49.68 -31.00 -3.43
N ILE A 12 50.63 -31.93 -3.25
CA ILE A 12 51.18 -32.78 -4.33
C ILE A 12 52.10 -33.86 -3.73
N ASP A 13 51.61 -35.10 -3.83
CA ASP A 13 52.44 -36.30 -3.93
C ASP A 13 52.87 -36.46 -5.40
N GLU A 14 54.01 -37.11 -5.58
CA GLU A 14 54.87 -37.17 -6.75
C GLU A 14 54.14 -37.43 -8.10
N GLY A 15 54.37 -36.55 -9.09
CA GLY A 15 54.24 -36.91 -10.50
C GLY A 15 53.34 -36.01 -11.36
N GLY A 16 53.98 -35.09 -12.09
CA GLY A 16 53.50 -34.69 -13.41
C GLY A 16 52.63 -33.44 -13.50
N GLY A 17 53.24 -32.34 -13.96
CA GLY A 17 52.85 -31.63 -15.19
C GLY A 17 51.50 -30.91 -15.29
N LEU A 18 50.58 -31.00 -14.33
CA LEU A 18 49.36 -30.20 -14.35
C LEU A 18 49.59 -28.88 -13.60
N ASP A 19 50.09 -27.93 -14.39
CA ASP A 19 49.52 -26.60 -14.53
C ASP A 19 49.65 -25.67 -13.31
N GLU A 20 50.86 -25.15 -13.10
CA GLU A 20 51.13 -24.02 -12.20
C GLU A 20 50.25 -22.80 -12.50
N GLU A 21 49.83 -22.61 -13.76
CA GLU A 21 48.98 -21.51 -14.17
C GLU A 21 47.53 -21.73 -13.71
N VAL A 22 46.99 -22.94 -13.87
CA VAL A 22 45.68 -23.30 -13.28
C VAL A 22 45.72 -23.29 -11.75
N LYS A 23 46.82 -23.72 -11.12
CA LYS A 23 46.99 -23.57 -9.66
C LYS A 23 46.96 -22.12 -9.22
N ALA A 24 47.71 -21.24 -9.91
CA ALA A 24 47.72 -19.81 -9.63
C ALA A 24 46.34 -19.18 -9.86
N GLN A 25 45.64 -19.53 -10.93
CA GLN A 25 44.29 -19.04 -11.22
C GLN A 25 43.25 -19.52 -10.20
N VAL A 26 43.35 -20.77 -9.72
CA VAL A 26 42.45 -21.28 -8.67
C VAL A 26 42.72 -20.59 -7.34
N ILE A 27 44.00 -20.45 -6.95
CA ILE A 27 44.37 -19.73 -5.72
C ILE A 27 43.91 -18.27 -5.80
N GLN A 28 44.19 -17.59 -6.90
CA GLN A 28 43.78 -16.20 -7.11
C GLN A 28 42.26 -16.07 -7.13
N GLY A 29 41.54 -16.97 -7.81
CA GLY A 29 40.07 -16.98 -7.85
C GLY A 29 39.44 -17.25 -6.47
N VAL A 30 40.07 -18.09 -5.64
CA VAL A 30 39.64 -18.34 -4.25
C VAL A 30 39.92 -17.12 -3.37
N VAL A 31 41.10 -16.52 -3.49
CA VAL A 31 41.47 -15.30 -2.76
C VAL A 31 40.56 -14.13 -3.14
N GLU A 32 40.26 -13.94 -4.41
CA GLU A 32 39.36 -12.89 -4.89
C GLU A 32 37.92 -13.13 -4.42
N LYS A 33 37.40 -14.36 -4.50
CA LYS A 33 36.05 -14.69 -4.00
C LYS A 33 35.94 -14.55 -2.49
N LEU A 34 36.93 -15.01 -1.73
CA LEU A 34 36.96 -14.84 -0.28
C LEU A 34 37.11 -13.37 0.11
N SER A 35 37.95 -12.62 -0.58
CA SER A 35 38.13 -11.18 -0.32
C SER A 35 36.85 -10.40 -0.66
N ALA A 36 36.21 -10.69 -1.78
CA ALA A 36 34.95 -10.06 -2.18
C ALA A 36 33.80 -10.45 -1.24
N GLY A 37 33.69 -11.72 -0.85
CA GLY A 37 32.69 -12.21 0.10
C GLY A 37 32.88 -11.62 1.49
N CYS A 38 34.11 -11.60 1.99
CA CYS A 38 34.45 -11.02 3.30
C CYS A 38 34.25 -9.50 3.32
N LEU A 39 34.65 -8.79 2.25
CA LEU A 39 34.36 -7.37 2.11
C LEU A 39 32.86 -7.12 2.09
N ARG A 40 32.08 -7.88 1.31
CA ARG A 40 30.64 -7.71 1.23
C ARG A 40 29.94 -7.99 2.56
N ASP A 41 30.28 -9.09 3.24
CA ASP A 41 29.73 -9.43 4.55
C ASP A 41 30.12 -8.41 5.63
N LEU A 42 31.35 -7.89 5.57
CA LEU A 42 31.79 -6.81 6.44
C LEU A 42 31.03 -5.52 6.13
N THR A 43 30.80 -5.20 4.86
CA THR A 43 30.06 -4.00 4.45
C THR A 43 28.60 -4.10 4.87
N ASP A 44 27.95 -5.24 4.68
CA ASP A 44 26.55 -5.48 5.08
C ASP A 44 26.39 -5.48 6.61
N LYS A 45 27.31 -6.11 7.35
CA LYS A 45 27.30 -6.07 8.83
C LYS A 45 27.59 -4.68 9.37
N SER A 46 28.54 -3.95 8.77
CA SER A 46 28.86 -2.59 9.17
C SER A 46 27.71 -1.64 8.84
N MET A 47 27.06 -1.77 7.68
CA MET A 47 25.88 -0.98 7.32
C MET A 47 24.72 -1.23 8.26
N LYS A 48 24.43 -2.49 8.61
CA LYS A 48 23.38 -2.81 9.61
C LYS A 48 23.70 -2.21 10.98
N GLN A 49 24.93 -2.36 11.47
CA GLN A 49 25.34 -1.79 12.74
C GLN A 49 25.30 -0.25 12.74
N VAL A 50 25.72 0.37 11.63
CA VAL A 50 25.61 1.83 11.46
C VAL A 50 24.15 2.25 11.46
N GLN A 51 23.28 1.53 10.78
CA GLN A 51 21.85 1.84 10.69
C GLN A 51 21.15 1.69 12.05
N GLU A 52 21.38 0.59 12.77
CA GLU A 52 20.87 0.40 14.13
C GLU A 52 21.37 1.50 15.07
N LYS A 53 22.66 1.88 14.98
CA LYS A 53 23.21 3.00 15.76
C LYS A 53 22.62 4.34 15.36
N LEU A 54 22.32 4.54 14.08
CA LEU A 54 21.69 5.77 13.58
C LEU A 54 20.26 5.87 14.07
N ASP A 55 19.50 4.77 14.02
CA ASP A 55 18.13 4.70 14.53
C ASP A 55 18.12 4.96 16.04
N ASP A 56 19.00 4.31 16.82
CA ASP A 56 19.17 4.56 18.24
C ASP A 56 19.52 6.03 18.51
N LEU A 57 20.44 6.62 17.74
CA LEU A 57 20.82 8.03 17.90
C LEU A 57 19.66 8.97 17.57
N VAL A 58 18.90 8.70 16.51
CA VAL A 58 17.75 9.50 16.10
C VAL A 58 16.66 9.42 17.17
N VAL A 59 16.33 8.23 17.66
CA VAL A 59 15.36 8.03 18.74
C VAL A 59 15.80 8.77 20.00
N ASN A 60 17.06 8.60 20.43
CA ASN A 60 17.59 9.28 21.62
C ASN A 60 17.63 10.81 21.46
N LEU A 61 17.97 11.31 20.27
CA LEU A 61 17.92 12.75 19.97
C LEU A 61 16.49 13.28 20.00
N PHE A 62 15.54 12.52 19.45
CA PHE A 62 14.14 12.90 19.41
C PHE A 62 13.52 12.87 20.82
N ASP A 63 13.77 11.83 21.61
CA ASP A 63 13.36 11.74 23.01
C ASP A 63 13.98 12.84 23.87
N GLY A 64 15.26 13.13 23.65
CA GLY A 64 15.96 14.23 24.30
C GLY A 64 15.38 15.59 23.92
N PHE A 65 14.98 15.78 22.67
CA PHE A 65 14.32 17.00 22.20
C PHE A 65 12.92 17.15 22.80
N MET A 66 12.14 16.06 22.82
CA MET A 66 10.77 16.04 23.34
C MET A 66 10.70 16.31 24.86
N ASN A 67 11.69 15.80 25.60
CA ASN A 67 11.75 15.94 27.06
C ASN A 67 12.48 17.19 27.55
N LYS A 68 13.18 17.93 26.68
CA LYS A 68 13.80 19.20 27.05
C LYS A 68 12.71 20.22 27.37
N GLY A 69 12.69 20.67 28.61
CA GLY A 69 11.83 21.76 29.04
C GLY A 69 12.25 23.07 28.38
N ILE A 70 11.41 23.60 27.50
CA ILE A 70 11.64 24.88 26.84
C ILE A 70 10.97 26.00 27.63
N THR A 71 11.62 27.16 27.63
CA THR A 71 11.07 28.39 28.21
C THR A 71 10.46 29.21 27.09
N LEU A 72 9.15 29.43 27.16
CA LEU A 72 8.43 30.24 26.20
C LEU A 72 8.54 31.71 26.62
N THR A 73 9.24 32.49 25.80
CA THR A 73 9.29 33.93 25.90
C THR A 73 8.30 34.58 24.94
N ASP A 74 7.90 35.80 25.24
CA ASP A 74 7.13 36.61 24.31
C ASP A 74 8.03 37.33 23.29
N ARG A 75 7.42 38.17 22.45
CA ARG A 75 8.13 38.92 21.40
C ARG A 75 9.08 40.00 21.94
N TRP A 76 8.99 40.31 23.24
CA TRP A 76 9.79 41.30 23.94
C TRP A 76 10.81 40.64 24.90
N GLY A 77 10.82 39.31 24.99
CA GLY A 77 11.76 38.54 25.80
C GLY A 77 11.25 38.16 27.19
N ASP A 78 10.02 38.53 27.54
CA ASP A 78 9.45 38.19 28.85
C ASP A 78 9.04 36.73 28.90
N VAL A 79 9.41 36.06 29.99
CA VAL A 79 9.12 34.63 30.18
C VAL A 79 7.64 34.44 30.51
N LYS A 80 6.89 33.86 29.57
CA LYS A 80 5.47 33.54 29.74
C LYS A 80 5.25 32.19 30.43
N ARG A 81 6.05 31.17 30.09
CA ARG A 81 5.99 29.85 30.72
C ARG A 81 7.39 29.23 30.80
N LYS A 82 7.75 28.66 31.95
CA LYS A 82 9.03 27.97 32.17
C LYS A 82 8.83 26.47 32.11
N ASN A 83 9.84 25.77 31.58
CA ASN A 83 9.94 24.30 31.63
C ASN A 83 8.75 23.56 30.98
N VAL A 84 8.26 24.05 29.84
CA VAL A 84 7.18 23.38 29.11
C VAL A 84 7.78 22.30 28.21
N LYS A 85 7.23 21.08 28.24
CA LYS A 85 7.65 20.02 27.31
C LYS A 85 7.10 20.26 25.92
N VAL A 86 7.83 19.83 24.90
CA VAL A 86 7.40 19.95 23.50
C VAL A 86 6.10 19.15 23.26
N GLU A 87 5.96 18.00 23.91
CA GLU A 87 4.74 17.17 23.86
C GLU A 87 3.50 17.94 24.31
N ASP A 88 3.58 18.68 25.42
CA ASP A 88 2.45 19.42 25.97
C ASP A 88 2.06 20.59 25.04
N LEU A 89 3.02 21.24 24.41
CA LEU A 89 2.75 22.27 23.41
C LEU A 89 2.10 21.70 22.15
N MET A 90 2.51 20.51 21.72
CA MET A 90 1.85 19.85 20.60
C MET A 90 0.41 19.48 20.93
N LYS A 91 0.14 18.96 22.14
CA LYS A 91 -1.22 18.70 22.62
C LYS A 91 -2.07 19.97 22.61
N GLU A 92 -1.57 21.05 23.18
CA GLU A 92 -2.27 22.35 23.21
C GLU A 92 -2.55 22.87 21.79
N LYS A 93 -1.58 22.77 20.87
CA LYS A 93 -1.74 23.24 19.49
C LYS A 93 -2.72 22.39 18.70
N LEU A 94 -2.67 21.08 18.87
CA LEU A 94 -3.61 20.15 18.24
C LEU A 94 -5.02 20.37 18.77
N GLU A 95 -5.18 20.51 20.08
CA GLU A 95 -6.47 20.79 20.71
C GLU A 95 -7.03 22.13 20.23
N GLN A 96 -6.21 23.19 20.21
CA GLN A 96 -6.60 24.50 19.68
C GLN A 96 -7.05 24.40 18.21
N ALA A 97 -6.31 23.67 17.37
CA ALA A 97 -6.64 23.51 15.96
C ALA A 97 -7.94 22.71 15.74
N LEU A 98 -8.17 21.67 16.53
CA LEU A 98 -9.36 20.80 16.42
C LEU A 98 -10.62 21.44 17.00
N THR A 99 -10.47 22.26 18.04
CA THR A 99 -11.57 22.97 18.71
C THR A 99 -11.90 24.32 18.09
N GLU A 100 -11.03 24.82 17.19
CA GLU A 100 -11.27 26.04 16.44
C GLU A 100 -12.62 25.97 15.71
N LYS A 101 -13.41 27.05 15.82
CA LYS A 101 -14.68 27.20 15.12
C LYS A 101 -14.45 27.41 13.63
N VAL A 102 -15.24 26.71 12.83
CA VAL A 102 -15.18 26.79 11.38
C VAL A 102 -16.54 27.12 10.77
N ASP A 103 -16.50 27.70 9.58
CA ASP A 103 -17.68 27.95 8.76
C ASP A 103 -18.16 26.67 8.04
N SER A 104 -19.23 26.79 7.26
CA SER A 104 -19.79 25.69 6.45
C SER A 104 -18.82 25.11 5.41
N SER A 105 -17.75 25.82 5.08
CA SER A 105 -16.73 25.40 4.13
C SER A 105 -15.49 24.83 4.83
N GLY A 106 -15.43 24.86 6.15
CA GLY A 106 -14.30 24.38 6.96
C GLY A 106 -13.19 25.40 7.15
N ASN A 107 -13.42 26.68 6.81
CA ASN A 107 -12.47 27.76 7.07
C ASN A 107 -12.62 28.28 8.49
N SER A 108 -11.52 28.75 9.08
CA SER A 108 -11.52 29.38 10.40
C SER A 108 -12.47 30.56 10.44
N SER A 109 -13.41 30.57 11.39
CA SER A 109 -14.38 31.64 11.55
C SER A 109 -14.74 31.83 13.01
N SER A 110 -14.67 33.07 13.50
CA SER A 110 -15.09 33.42 14.86
C SER A 110 -16.59 33.22 15.08
N TYR A 111 -17.37 33.33 14.00
CA TYR A 111 -18.82 33.12 13.99
C TYR A 111 -19.21 31.68 13.60
N GLY A 112 -18.24 30.76 13.50
CA GLY A 112 -18.53 29.37 13.22
C GLY A 112 -19.38 28.71 14.31
N ASP A 113 -20.36 27.91 13.89
CA ASP A 113 -21.30 27.24 14.79
C ASP A 113 -20.81 25.88 15.28
N HIS A 114 -19.72 25.37 14.71
CA HIS A 114 -19.20 24.03 15.01
C HIS A 114 -17.68 24.01 14.99
N THR A 115 -17.09 23.08 15.73
CA THR A 115 -15.63 22.90 15.77
C THR A 115 -15.14 22.24 14.49
N ARG A 116 -13.84 22.44 14.18
CA ARG A 116 -13.18 21.78 13.06
C ARG A 116 -13.30 20.25 13.14
N LEU A 117 -13.19 19.67 14.34
CA LEU A 117 -13.42 18.25 14.55
C LEU A 117 -14.83 17.82 14.13
N ASN A 118 -15.87 18.54 14.57
CA ASN A 118 -17.26 18.25 14.21
C ASN A 118 -17.49 18.38 12.70
N TYR A 119 -16.91 19.41 12.06
CA TYR A 119 -16.96 19.57 10.62
C TYR A 119 -16.38 18.35 9.89
N MET A 120 -15.18 17.91 10.29
CA MET A 120 -14.49 16.78 9.65
C MET A 120 -15.28 15.48 9.80
N VAL A 121 -15.79 15.19 11.01
CA VAL A 121 -16.62 14.01 11.27
C VAL A 121 -17.89 14.05 10.44
N ASN A 122 -18.63 15.17 10.47
CA ASN A 122 -19.87 15.32 9.72
C ASN A 122 -19.66 15.19 8.21
N ASN A 123 -18.60 15.79 7.68
CA ASN A 123 -18.28 15.68 6.26
C ASN A 123 -17.89 14.25 5.85
N ARG A 124 -17.20 13.51 6.73
CA ARG A 124 -16.86 12.10 6.48
C ARG A 124 -18.10 11.21 6.50
N VAL A 125 -19.00 11.41 7.47
CA VAL A 125 -20.29 10.71 7.55
C VAL A 125 -21.15 11.04 6.32
N LYS A 126 -21.28 12.31 5.96
CA LYS A 126 -22.03 12.75 4.77
C LYS A 126 -21.52 12.06 3.50
N LYS A 127 -20.20 12.08 3.27
CA LYS A 127 -19.60 11.38 2.11
C LYS A 127 -19.86 9.88 2.13
N ALA A 128 -19.78 9.23 3.29
CA ALA A 128 -20.07 7.79 3.39
C ALA A 128 -21.53 7.49 3.02
N VAL A 129 -22.48 8.28 3.54
CA VAL A 129 -23.91 8.15 3.22
C VAL A 129 -24.18 8.42 1.74
N GLU A 130 -23.58 9.46 1.15
CA GLU A 130 -23.70 9.76 -0.28
C GLU A 130 -23.20 8.60 -1.16
N THR A 131 -22.05 8.01 -0.81
CA THR A 131 -21.51 6.84 -1.53
C THR A 131 -22.45 5.65 -1.43
N MET A 132 -22.89 5.29 -0.22
CA MET A 132 -23.83 4.17 -0.02
C MET A 132 -25.13 4.41 -0.78
N THR A 133 -25.66 5.63 -0.77
CA THR A 133 -26.89 5.98 -1.49
C THR A 133 -26.73 5.80 -2.99
N LYS A 134 -25.61 6.27 -3.57
CA LYS A 134 -25.31 6.09 -5.00
C LYS A 134 -25.17 4.61 -5.37
N GLU A 135 -24.55 3.80 -4.53
CA GLU A 135 -24.43 2.36 -4.74
C GLU A 135 -25.79 1.67 -4.74
N VAL A 136 -26.65 1.99 -3.76
CA VAL A 136 -28.02 1.45 -3.68
C VAL A 136 -28.83 1.83 -4.92
N ILE A 137 -28.80 3.10 -5.34
CA ILE A 137 -29.48 3.55 -6.56
C ILE A 137 -28.97 2.76 -7.77
N GLY A 138 -27.65 2.64 -7.93
CA GLY A 138 -27.06 1.87 -9.03
C GLY A 138 -27.43 0.38 -9.01
N GLN A 139 -27.59 -0.22 -7.83
CA GLN A 139 -28.09 -1.60 -7.71
C GLN A 139 -29.56 -1.72 -8.08
N VAL A 140 -30.39 -0.76 -7.65
CA VAL A 140 -31.82 -0.70 -8.01
C VAL A 140 -31.99 -0.55 -9.51
N ASP A 141 -31.26 0.37 -10.14
CA ASP A 141 -31.31 0.59 -11.60
C ASP A 141 -30.91 -0.67 -12.37
N LYS A 142 -29.82 -1.34 -11.95
CA LYS A 142 -29.41 -2.63 -12.53
C LYS A 142 -30.47 -3.71 -12.38
N LYS A 143 -31.10 -3.80 -11.21
CA LYS A 143 -32.15 -4.79 -10.94
C LYS A 143 -33.39 -4.53 -11.79
N ILE A 144 -33.83 -3.28 -11.90
CA ILE A 144 -34.94 -2.87 -12.78
C ILE A 144 -34.62 -3.23 -14.23
N ALA A 145 -33.43 -2.89 -14.72
CA ALA A 145 -33.02 -3.22 -16.08
C ALA A 145 -32.96 -4.74 -16.33
N SER A 146 -32.48 -5.53 -15.36
CA SER A 146 -32.47 -6.99 -15.46
C SER A 146 -33.89 -7.56 -15.51
N THR A 147 -34.76 -7.14 -14.60
CA THR A 147 -36.15 -7.62 -14.53
C THR A 147 -36.92 -7.27 -15.80
N ILE A 148 -36.80 -6.04 -16.31
CA ILE A 148 -37.43 -5.66 -17.59
C ILE A 148 -36.90 -6.53 -18.73
N ASN A 149 -35.58 -6.72 -18.82
CA ASN A 149 -35.00 -7.57 -19.87
C ASN A 149 -35.46 -9.01 -19.77
N GLU A 150 -35.56 -9.58 -18.57
CA GLU A 150 -36.06 -10.92 -18.32
C GLU A 150 -37.55 -11.04 -18.69
N GLU A 151 -38.40 -10.13 -18.21
CA GLU A 151 -39.83 -10.12 -18.53
C GLU A 151 -40.10 -9.93 -20.02
N VAL A 152 -39.39 -9.02 -20.68
CA VAL A 152 -39.52 -8.80 -22.14
C VAL A 152 -39.06 -10.03 -22.90
N LYS A 153 -37.91 -10.63 -22.54
CA LYS A 153 -37.45 -11.89 -23.16
C LYS A 153 -38.45 -13.00 -22.96
N GLN A 154 -39.00 -13.16 -21.75
CA GLN A 154 -39.98 -14.18 -21.44
C GLN A 154 -41.26 -13.99 -22.27
N ARG A 155 -41.85 -12.80 -22.26
CA ARG A 155 -43.07 -12.50 -23.04
C ARG A 155 -42.85 -12.63 -24.55
N LEU A 156 -41.69 -12.23 -25.05
CA LEU A 156 -41.33 -12.45 -26.47
C LEU A 156 -41.21 -13.93 -26.79
N SER A 157 -40.56 -14.71 -25.92
CA SER A 157 -40.41 -16.16 -26.09
C SER A 157 -41.76 -16.86 -26.08
N GLU A 158 -42.62 -16.55 -25.10
CA GLU A 158 -44.00 -17.05 -25.01
C GLU A 158 -44.84 -16.62 -26.23
N SER A 159 -44.72 -15.37 -26.69
CA SER A 159 -45.43 -14.90 -27.88
C SER A 159 -44.91 -15.53 -29.18
N LEU A 160 -43.61 -15.81 -29.29
CA LEU A 160 -43.05 -16.47 -30.48
C LEU A 160 -43.41 -17.94 -30.49
N LEU A 161 -43.33 -18.64 -29.35
CA LEU A 161 -43.74 -20.04 -29.23
C LEU A 161 -45.24 -20.25 -29.45
N SER A 162 -46.08 -19.27 -29.10
CA SER A 162 -47.52 -19.33 -29.39
C SER A 162 -47.87 -19.00 -30.85
N LYS A 163 -47.04 -18.21 -31.54
CA LYS A 163 -47.25 -17.87 -32.96
C LYS A 163 -46.60 -18.85 -33.93
N ILE A 164 -45.44 -19.39 -33.56
CA ILE A 164 -44.83 -20.50 -34.26
C ILE A 164 -45.58 -21.72 -33.77
N ASN A 165 -46.51 -22.24 -34.57
CA ASN A 165 -47.08 -23.56 -34.33
C ASN A 165 -45.95 -24.58 -34.53
N VAL A 166 -45.12 -24.79 -33.50
CA VAL A 166 -43.94 -25.66 -33.55
C VAL A 166 -44.36 -27.07 -34.01
N ASP A 167 -45.55 -27.50 -33.64
CA ASP A 167 -46.16 -28.75 -34.10
C ASP A 167 -46.44 -28.77 -35.61
N GLN A 168 -46.84 -27.64 -36.22
CA GLN A 168 -47.00 -27.55 -37.68
C GLN A 168 -45.65 -27.54 -38.38
N VAL A 169 -44.66 -26.79 -37.86
CA VAL A 169 -43.32 -26.74 -38.46
C VAL A 169 -42.64 -28.11 -38.39
N ILE A 170 -42.72 -28.80 -37.25
CA ILE A 170 -42.22 -30.17 -37.09
C ILE A 170 -43.00 -31.12 -38.01
N GLY A 171 -44.32 -31.00 -38.06
CA GLY A 171 -45.17 -31.81 -38.95
C GLY A 171 -44.83 -31.64 -40.42
N ASP A 172 -44.57 -30.42 -40.87
CA ASP A 172 -44.21 -30.10 -42.26
C ASP A 172 -42.80 -30.58 -42.59
N VAL A 173 -41.84 -30.46 -41.66
CA VAL A 173 -40.49 -31.01 -41.84
C VAL A 173 -40.53 -32.54 -41.91
N ILE A 174 -41.29 -33.21 -41.04
CA ILE A 174 -41.45 -34.68 -41.07
C ILE A 174 -42.11 -35.12 -42.38
N LYS A 175 -43.15 -34.43 -42.84
CA LYS A 175 -43.79 -34.71 -44.15
C LYS A 175 -42.83 -34.53 -45.31
N ASN A 176 -42.03 -33.48 -45.31
CA ASN A 176 -41.06 -33.21 -46.38
C ASN A 176 -39.91 -34.22 -46.39
N LEU A 177 -39.43 -34.66 -45.22
CA LEU A 177 -38.44 -35.74 -45.10
C LEU A 177 -39.01 -37.11 -45.51
N SER A 178 -40.29 -37.36 -45.21
CA SER A 178 -41.00 -38.58 -45.64
C SER A 178 -41.28 -38.62 -47.15
N ASN A 179 -41.43 -37.46 -47.80
CA ASN A 179 -41.73 -37.35 -49.24
C ASN A 179 -40.48 -37.21 -50.12
N GLY A 180 -39.34 -36.75 -49.56
CA GLY A 180 -38.06 -36.62 -50.27
C GLY A 180 -37.21 -37.90 -50.34
N GLY A 181 -37.73 -39.03 -49.83
CA GLY A 181 -37.10 -40.35 -49.88
C GLY A 181 -37.61 -41.25 -51.00
N LYS A 182 -37.84 -40.71 -52.20
CA LYS A 182 -38.09 -41.46 -53.43
C LYS A 182 -37.29 -40.89 -54.58
#